data_AF-G9L3S6-F1
#
_entry.id   AF-G9L3S6-F1
#
_cell.length_a   1.000
_cell.length_b   1.000
_cell.length_c   1.000
_cell.angle_alpha   90.00
_cell.angle_beta   90.00
_cell.angle_gamma   90.00
#
_symmetry.space_group_name_H-M   'P 1'
#
loop_
_entity.id
_entity.type
_entity.pdbx_description
1 polymer ?
#
loop_
_entity_poly.entity_id
_entity_poly.type
_entity_poly.pdbx_seq_one_letter_code
_entity_poly.pdbx_strand_id
1 'polypeptide(L)'
;EDKVLDRSFKKEFSEIPSHQVDTLYKLFKRRPRIHKQKMHSDTAGIVPFGERPESGKLNKDAFAQLMKAMDDLDNINNMPEGLDPSVWDHFCVTRRVKVENEHKVKQKAAGLMEMITFLRRRTEDDEKLQQEIEKVLH
;
A
#
# COMPACT_ATOMS: atom_id res chain seq x y z
N GLU A 1 -0.03 -10.13 -13.34
CA GLU A 1 0.99 -9.56 -12.44
C GLU A 1 1.63 -10.62 -11.55
N ASP A 2 0.84 -11.46 -10.85
CA ASP A 2 1.38 -12.55 -10.00
C ASP A 2 2.39 -13.46 -10.71
N LYS A 3 2.07 -13.97 -11.91
CA LYS A 3 3.01 -14.81 -12.69
C LYS A 3 4.33 -14.12 -13.08
N VAL A 4 4.38 -12.79 -13.08
CA VAL A 4 5.60 -12.02 -13.35
C VAL A 4 6.40 -11.86 -12.07
N LEU A 5 5.75 -11.50 -10.96
CA LEU A 5 6.36 -11.44 -9.63
C LEU A 5 6.96 -12.79 -9.21
N ASP A 6 6.27 -13.88 -9.52
CA ASP A 6 6.76 -15.23 -9.25
C ASP A 6 8.04 -15.54 -10.00
N ARG A 7 8.07 -15.19 -11.30
CA ARG A 7 9.24 -15.41 -12.15
C ARG A 7 10.40 -14.52 -11.76
N SER A 8 10.15 -13.24 -11.45
CA SER A 8 11.21 -12.33 -11.02
C SER A 8 11.79 -12.75 -9.67
N PHE A 9 10.95 -13.15 -8.71
CA PHE A 9 11.42 -13.62 -7.41
C PHE A 9 12.27 -14.88 -7.55
N LYS A 10 11.81 -15.89 -8.30
CA LYS A 10 12.58 -17.12 -8.52
C LYS A 10 13.91 -16.86 -9.23
N LYS A 11 13.95 -15.87 -10.13
CA LYS A 11 15.17 -15.44 -10.80
C LYS A 11 16.14 -14.75 -9.83
N GLU A 12 15.65 -13.91 -8.93
CA GLU A 12 16.45 -13.19 -7.93
C GLU A 12 17.23 -14.13 -7.00
N PHE A 13 16.65 -15.30 -6.68
CA PHE A 13 17.24 -16.29 -5.79
C PHE A 13 17.66 -17.58 -6.54
N SER A 14 17.99 -17.50 -7.83
CA SER A 14 18.34 -18.71 -8.61
C SER A 14 19.65 -19.38 -8.18
N GLU A 15 20.46 -18.70 -7.36
CA GLU A 15 21.76 -19.19 -6.88
C GLU A 15 21.65 -20.19 -5.72
N ILE A 16 20.49 -20.27 -5.07
CA ILE A 16 20.24 -21.21 -3.96
C ILE A 16 19.40 -22.41 -4.41
N PRO A 17 19.42 -23.53 -3.68
CA PRO A 17 18.59 -24.70 -4.01
C PRO A 17 17.10 -24.37 -4.11
N SER A 18 16.41 -24.95 -5.10
CA SER A 18 14.99 -24.65 -5.39
C SER A 18 14.06 -24.78 -4.17
N HIS A 19 14.31 -25.76 -3.29
CA HIS A 19 13.50 -25.94 -2.09
C HIS A 19 13.61 -24.76 -1.10
N GLN A 20 14.77 -24.11 -1.05
CA GLN A 20 14.99 -22.90 -0.27
C GLN A 20 14.30 -21.70 -0.92
N VAL A 21 14.38 -21.58 -2.26
CA VAL A 21 13.63 -20.54 -3.01
C VAL A 21 12.13 -20.65 -2.74
N ASP A 22 11.57 -21.86 -2.79
CA ASP A 22 10.14 -22.07 -2.52
C ASP A 22 9.78 -21.75 -1.07
N THR A 23 10.70 -21.99 -0.13
CA THR A 23 10.53 -21.62 1.28
C THR A 23 10.54 -20.10 1.47
N LEU A 24 11.52 -19.40 0.89
CA LEU A 24 11.60 -17.94 0.90
C LEU A 24 10.38 -17.31 0.21
N TYR A 25 9.91 -17.90 -0.89
CA TYR A 25 8.73 -17.42 -1.60
C TYR A 25 7.44 -17.52 -0.77
N LYS A 26 7.30 -18.55 0.08
CA LYS A 26 6.20 -18.61 1.07
C LYS A 26 6.28 -17.46 2.06
N LEU A 27 7.49 -17.12 2.54
CA LEU A 27 7.72 -15.99 3.44
C LEU A 27 7.49 -14.63 2.74
N PHE A 28 7.85 -14.52 1.46
CA PHE A 28 7.67 -13.32 0.64
C PHE A 28 6.20 -12.92 0.47
N LYS A 29 5.32 -13.93 0.37
CA LYS A 29 3.86 -13.73 0.30
C LYS A 29 3.22 -13.40 1.64
N ARG A 30 3.92 -13.59 2.76
CA ARG A 30 3.38 -13.32 4.10
C ARG A 30 3.21 -11.81 4.30
N ARG A 31 2.03 -11.40 4.76
CA ARG A 31 1.70 -9.98 5.01
C ARG A 31 2.11 -9.57 6.42
N PRO A 32 2.66 -8.35 6.61
CA PRO A 32 2.88 -7.77 7.95
C PRO A 32 1.57 -7.61 8.69
N ARG A 33 1.55 -7.97 9.98
CA ARG A 33 0.37 -7.82 10.84
C ARG A 33 0.36 -6.41 11.42
N ILE A 34 -0.35 -5.50 10.76
CA ILE A 34 -0.63 -4.17 11.32
C ILE A 34 -1.91 -4.27 12.16
N HIS A 35 -1.82 -4.00 13.48
CA HIS A 35 -3.01 -3.84 14.29
C HIS A 35 -3.71 -2.55 13.87
N LYS A 36 -4.88 -2.66 13.22
CA LYS A 36 -5.69 -1.50 12.87
C LYS A 36 -6.22 -0.86 14.14
N GLN A 37 -5.61 0.24 14.59
CA GLN A 37 -6.32 1.12 15.51
C GLN A 37 -7.50 1.74 14.76
N LYS A 38 -8.70 1.62 15.31
CA LYS A 38 -9.90 2.34 14.81
C LYS A 38 -9.62 3.83 14.96
N MET A 39 -9.20 4.48 13.89
CA MET A 39 -9.16 5.94 13.83
C MET A 39 -10.46 6.39 13.18
N HIS A 40 -11.32 7.03 13.99
CA HIS A 40 -12.46 7.78 13.50
C HIS A 40 -11.92 8.88 12.58
N SER A 41 -12.16 8.75 11.27
CA SER A 41 -11.99 9.87 10.35
C SER A 41 -13.27 10.68 10.43
N ASP A 42 -13.26 11.76 11.22
CA ASP A 42 -14.32 12.76 11.13
C ASP A 42 -14.24 13.38 9.74
N THR A 43 -15.08 12.85 8.85
CA THR A 43 -15.21 13.29 7.45
C THR A 43 -16.00 14.61 7.36
N ALA A 44 -16.29 15.26 8.49
CA ALA A 44 -17.22 16.36 8.61
C ALA A 44 -16.66 17.74 8.19
N GLY A 45 -15.38 17.84 7.82
CA GLY A 45 -14.70 19.13 7.58
C GLY A 45 -13.90 19.23 6.29
N ILE A 46 -14.31 18.57 5.20
CA ILE A 46 -13.61 18.74 3.91
C ILE A 46 -13.93 20.13 3.35
N VAL A 47 -13.09 21.12 3.68
CA VAL A 47 -13.14 22.46 3.09
C VAL A 47 -12.52 22.39 1.68
N PRO A 48 -13.17 22.89 0.62
CA PRO A 48 -12.76 22.66 -0.77
C PRO A 48 -11.36 23.18 -1.16
N PHE A 49 -10.81 24.13 -0.40
CA PHE A 49 -9.52 24.78 -0.64
C PHE A 49 -8.64 24.87 0.61
N GLY A 50 -9.03 24.18 1.69
CA GLY A 50 -8.23 24.17 2.92
C GLY A 50 -6.97 23.34 2.77
N GLU A 51 -5.90 23.70 3.47
CA GLU A 51 -4.82 22.76 3.72
C GLU A 51 -5.44 21.48 4.30
N ARG A 52 -4.95 20.31 3.87
CA ARG A 52 -5.38 19.01 4.41
C ARG A 52 -4.22 18.40 5.21
N PRO A 53 -3.88 18.90 6.42
CA PRO A 53 -2.72 18.42 7.18
C PRO A 53 -2.90 16.98 7.68
N GLU A 54 -4.14 16.56 7.95
CA GLU A 54 -4.42 15.31 8.66
C GLU A 54 -4.19 14.06 7.80
N SER A 55 -4.59 14.07 6.53
CA SER A 55 -4.38 12.91 5.65
C SER A 55 -2.89 12.59 5.44
N GLY A 56 -2.05 13.63 5.27
CA GLY A 56 -0.61 13.47 5.12
C GLY A 56 0.09 12.91 6.37
N LYS A 57 -0.34 13.33 7.56
CA LYS A 57 0.23 12.86 8.84
C LYS A 57 -0.18 11.43 9.15
N LEU A 58 -1.46 11.09 8.97
CA LEU A 58 -1.98 9.74 9.17
C LEU A 58 -1.31 8.71 8.24
N ASN A 59 -0.99 9.10 7.01
CA ASN A 59 -0.29 8.23 6.05
C ASN A 59 1.15 7.93 6.48
N LYS A 60 1.86 8.92 7.05
CA LYS A 60 3.24 8.73 7.57
C LYS A 60 3.25 7.79 8.77
N ASP A 61 2.31 7.95 9.70
CA ASP A 61 2.20 7.10 10.88
C ASP A 61 1.84 5.65 10.52
N ALA A 62 0.95 5.46 9.55
CA ALA A 62 0.59 4.13 9.04
C ALA A 62 1.79 3.42 8.36
N PHE A 63 2.62 4.17 7.62
CA PHE A 63 3.83 3.62 7.03
C PHE A 63 4.87 3.25 8.10
N ALA A 64 5.07 4.08 9.12
CA ALA A 64 5.96 3.78 10.23
C ALA A 64 5.55 2.50 10.97
N GLN A 65 4.24 2.31 11.22
CA GLN A 65 3.71 1.07 11.81
C GLN A 65 3.93 -0.15 10.93
N LEU A 66 3.76 -0.02 9.61
CA LEU A 66 4.05 -1.07 8.65
C LEU A 66 5.54 -1.47 8.69
N MET A 67 6.45 -0.50 8.68
CA MET A 67 7.89 -0.77 8.74
C MET A 67 8.28 -1.42 10.07
N LYS A 68 7.68 -1.00 11.19
CA LYS A 68 7.87 -1.69 12.47
C LYS A 68 7.41 -3.15 12.44
N ALA A 69 6.27 -3.44 11.80
CA ALA A 69 5.79 -4.82 11.65
C ALA A 69 6.66 -5.65 10.69
N MET A 70 7.45 -5.02 9.82
CA MET A 70 8.43 -5.71 9.00
C MET A 70 9.60 -6.22 9.84
N ASP A 71 10.03 -5.48 10.84
CA ASP A 71 11.14 -5.90 11.72
C ASP A 71 10.84 -7.23 12.43
N ASP A 72 9.59 -7.44 12.86
CA ASP A 72 9.15 -8.71 13.44
C ASP A 72 9.21 -9.86 12.44
N LEU A 73 8.93 -9.59 11.16
CA LEU A 73 9.02 -10.58 10.09
C LEU A 73 10.46 -10.85 9.66
N ASP A 74 11.31 -9.82 9.66
CA ASP A 74 12.73 -9.84 9.22
C ASP A 74 13.65 -10.32 10.35
N ASN A 75 13.12 -10.51 11.56
CA ASN A 75 13.86 -11.04 12.69
C ASN A 75 14.56 -12.36 12.32
N ILE A 76 15.85 -12.46 12.67
CA ILE A 76 16.70 -13.62 12.37
C ILE A 76 16.13 -14.94 12.90
N ASN A 77 15.31 -14.91 13.95
CA ASN A 77 14.63 -16.09 14.47
C ASN A 77 13.59 -16.68 13.50
N ASN A 78 13.18 -15.93 12.47
CA ASN A 78 12.32 -16.43 11.39
C ASN A 78 13.11 -16.98 10.19
N MET A 79 14.44 -16.89 10.20
CA MET A 79 15.28 -17.39 9.12
C MET A 79 15.14 -18.92 9.03
N PRO A 80 14.89 -19.49 7.84
CA PRO A 80 14.88 -20.93 7.66
C PRO A 80 16.20 -21.58 8.07
N GLU A 81 16.11 -22.76 8.68
CA GLU A 81 17.28 -23.54 9.05
C GLU A 81 18.11 -23.92 7.82
N GLY A 82 19.45 -23.81 7.93
CA GLY A 82 20.37 -24.11 6.84
C GLY A 82 20.42 -23.09 5.71
N LEU A 83 19.72 -21.95 5.84
CA LEU A 83 19.87 -20.81 4.95
C LEU A 83 21.11 -19.99 5.31
N ASP A 84 21.87 -19.56 4.32
CA ASP A 84 22.98 -18.64 4.52
C ASP A 84 22.49 -17.27 5.03
N PRO A 85 23.08 -16.70 6.10
CA PRO A 85 22.69 -15.39 6.62
C PRO A 85 22.73 -14.26 5.58
N SER A 86 23.67 -14.28 4.64
CA SER A 86 23.75 -13.28 3.57
C SER A 86 22.57 -13.36 2.61
N VAL A 87 22.07 -14.57 2.34
CA VAL A 87 20.86 -14.79 1.54
C VAL A 87 19.62 -14.31 2.30
N TRP A 88 19.58 -14.51 3.62
CA TRP A 88 18.51 -13.97 4.46
C TRP A 88 18.49 -12.43 4.44
N ASP A 89 19.64 -11.77 4.58
CA ASP A 89 19.74 -10.32 4.51
C ASP A 89 19.25 -9.78 3.16
N HIS A 90 19.67 -10.41 2.05
CA HIS A 90 19.18 -10.07 0.71
C HIS A 90 17.67 -10.27 0.57
N PHE A 91 17.14 -11.37 1.11
CA PHE A 91 15.71 -11.64 1.16
C PHE A 91 14.93 -10.56 1.92
N CYS A 92 15.43 -10.14 3.08
CA CYS A 92 14.84 -9.09 3.90
C CYS A 92 14.76 -7.76 3.14
N VAL A 93 15.84 -7.36 2.45
CA VAL A 93 15.87 -6.15 1.61
C VAL A 93 14.84 -6.26 0.48
N THR A 94 14.86 -7.37 -0.26
CA THR A 94 13.94 -7.62 -1.38
C THR A 94 12.47 -7.56 -0.93
N ARG A 95 12.15 -8.15 0.24
CA ARG A 95 10.81 -8.13 0.82
C ARG A 95 10.38 -6.73 1.25
N ARG A 96 11.27 -5.94 1.87
CA ARG A 96 10.99 -4.55 2.28
C ARG A 96 10.69 -3.67 1.06
N VAL A 97 11.46 -3.80 -0.03
CA VAL A 97 11.21 -3.06 -1.29
C VAL A 97 9.82 -3.41 -1.86
N LYS A 98 9.44 -4.69 -1.89
CA LYS A 98 8.08 -5.10 -2.29
C LYS A 98 7.02 -4.41 -1.43
N VAL A 99 7.14 -4.48 -0.11
CA VAL A 99 6.14 -3.95 0.82
C VAL A 99 6.01 -2.44 0.71
N GLU A 100 7.13 -1.72 0.52
CA GLU A 100 7.13 -0.29 0.26
C GLU A 100 6.40 0.05 -1.05
N ASN A 101 6.67 -0.69 -2.12
CA ASN A 101 6.02 -0.48 -3.42
C ASN A 101 4.52 -0.79 -3.36
N GLU A 102 4.11 -1.87 -2.71
CA GLU A 102 2.71 -2.20 -2.47
C GLU A 102 2.01 -1.08 -1.67
N HIS A 103 2.68 -0.52 -0.67
CA HIS A 103 2.14 0.60 0.11
C HIS A 103 1.97 1.86 -0.74
N LYS A 104 2.97 2.22 -1.56
CA LYS A 104 2.89 3.37 -2.49
C LYS A 104 1.75 3.22 -3.49
N VAL A 105 1.58 2.02 -4.07
CA VAL A 105 0.47 1.73 -4.98
C VAL A 105 -0.87 1.92 -4.26
N LYS A 106 -1.01 1.40 -3.03
CA LYS A 106 -2.22 1.57 -2.23
C LYS A 106 -2.53 3.04 -1.92
N GLN A 107 -1.53 3.84 -1.56
CA GLN A 107 -1.71 5.27 -1.31
C GLN A 107 -2.16 6.03 -2.56
N LYS A 108 -1.51 5.77 -3.71
CA LYS A 108 -1.90 6.38 -4.98
C LYS A 108 -3.32 5.99 -5.39
N ALA A 109 -3.70 4.73 -5.21
CA ALA A 109 -5.06 4.27 -5.49
C ALA A 109 -6.11 4.94 -4.59
N ALA A 110 -5.81 5.12 -3.30
CA ALA A 110 -6.68 5.84 -2.38
C ALA A 110 -6.84 7.31 -2.79
N GLY A 111 -5.74 8.01 -3.10
CA GLY A 111 -5.78 9.40 -3.57
C GLY A 111 -6.55 9.56 -4.89
N LEU A 112 -6.36 8.64 -5.84
CA LEU A 112 -7.12 8.64 -7.09
C LEU A 112 -8.63 8.47 -6.83
N MET A 113 -9.01 7.59 -5.91
CA MET A 113 -10.43 7.37 -5.57
C MET A 113 -11.06 8.62 -4.93
N GLU A 114 -10.31 9.34 -4.09
CA GLU A 114 -10.75 10.64 -3.56
C GLU A 114 -10.97 11.67 -4.69
N MET A 115 -10.02 11.78 -5.62
CA MET A 115 -10.13 12.68 -6.78
C MET A 115 -11.32 12.35 -7.68
N ILE A 116 -11.54 11.06 -7.97
CA ILE A 116 -12.69 10.58 -8.75
C ILE A 116 -14.01 10.94 -8.05
N THR A 117 -14.06 10.73 -6.73
CA THR A 117 -15.26 11.06 -5.93
C THR A 117 -15.54 12.56 -5.95
N PHE A 118 -14.50 13.39 -5.84
CA PHE A 118 -14.64 14.83 -5.95
C PHE A 118 -15.15 15.26 -7.32
N LEU A 119 -14.52 14.77 -8.40
CA LEU A 119 -14.90 15.11 -9.77
C LEU A 119 -16.36 14.75 -10.03
N ARG A 120 -16.77 13.53 -9.64
CA ARG A 120 -18.15 13.08 -9.79
C ARG A 120 -19.16 14.04 -9.12
N ARG A 121 -18.92 14.43 -7.87
CA ARG A 121 -19.81 15.38 -7.16
C ARG A 121 -19.90 16.72 -7.90
N ARG A 122 -18.78 17.21 -8.43
CA ARG A 122 -18.76 18.48 -9.17
C ARG A 122 -19.49 18.39 -10.50
N THR A 123 -19.38 17.29 -11.22
CA THR A 123 -20.16 17.05 -12.43
C THR A 123 -21.66 16.99 -12.12
N GLU A 124 -22.06 16.28 -11.06
CA GLU A 124 -23.47 16.21 -10.63
C GLU A 124 -24.02 17.60 -10.22
N ASP A 125 -23.22 18.41 -9.49
CA ASP A 125 -23.59 19.78 -9.11
C ASP A 125 -23.74 20.70 -10.34
N ASP A 126 -22.83 20.60 -11.31
CA ASP A 126 -22.81 21.40 -12.55
C ASP A 126 -24.01 21.07 -13.45
N GLU A 127 -24.29 19.78 -13.65
CA GLU A 127 -25.47 19.32 -14.40
C GLU A 127 -26.77 19.82 -13.76
N LYS A 128 -26.85 19.79 -12.42
CA LYS A 128 -28.01 20.31 -11.69
C LYS A 128 -28.18 21.81 -11.89
N LEU A 129 -27.09 22.58 -11.79
CA LEU A 129 -27.13 24.02 -11.99
C LEU A 129 -27.52 24.37 -13.44
N GLN A 130 -27.01 23.63 -14.42
CA GLN A 130 -27.38 23.82 -15.82
C GLN A 130 -28.87 23.59 -16.05
N GLN A 131 -29.44 22.54 -15.45
CA GLN A 131 -30.89 22.29 -15.51
C GLN A 131 -31.71 23.41 -14.85
N GLU A 132 -31.21 24.01 -13.77
CA GLU A 132 -31.87 25.15 -13.11
C GLU A 132 -31.84 26.40 -14.01
N ILE A 133 -30.71 26.67 -14.67
CA ILE A 133 -30.57 27.77 -15.63
C ILE A 133 -31.54 27.58 -16.81
N GLU A 134 -31.59 26.38 -17.39
CA GLU A 134 -32.48 26.07 -18.52
C GLU A 134 -33.96 26.25 -18.17
N LYS A 135 -34.36 25.96 -16.93
CA LYS A 135 -35.74 26.18 -16.41
C LYS A 135 -36.10 27.65 -16.20
N VAL A 136 -35.13 28.53 -15.98
CA VAL A 136 -35.38 29.98 -15.83
C VAL A 136 -35.44 30.67 -17.18
N LEU A 137 -34.75 30.14 -18.18
CA LEU A 137 -34.68 30.72 -19.53
C LEU A 137 -35.85 30.32 -20.45
N HIS A 138 -36.64 29.30 -20.09
CA HIS A 138 -37.84 28.85 -20.79
C HIS A 138 -39.09 29.09 -19.94
#